data_AF-A0A7L4RQP6-F1
#
_entry.id   AF-A0A7L4RQP6-F1
#
_cell.length_a   1.000
_cell.length_b   1.000
_cell.length_c   1.000
_cell.angle_alpha   90.00
_cell.angle_beta   90.00
_cell.angle_gamma   90.00
#
_symmetry.space_group_name_H-M   'P 1'
#
loop_
_entity.id
_entity.type
_entity.pdbx_description
1 polymer ?
#
loop_
_entity_poly.entity_id
_entity_poly.type
_entity_poly.pdbx_seq_one_letter_code
_entity_poly.pdbx_strand_id
1 'polypeptide(L)'
;MRCFKHTKLEAVGVCSSCGKGVCSKCAVEKDGNVYCKDCISKSKIAEMKCYNHPRSEAVGVCSSCGRPICVDCSIEKERKLYCRLCSSQLPAEFEPRQPAAVVAPQVKYAEARPVARVEEKHIPLSRVELSVKPSETVSSTLVGGIFSGFMMGLPFINMLLLWSALGGALSVYLLKLRVDRYGNGYIGRNDAITTGAISGVFAALIATMFNVIYSVLLHGLEMQANGFLLSIGLGVDIANFIIQLAFTDPMLSAVFILVKFIATIMLFAILGAVGGVVSSELSRK
;
A
#
# COMPACT_ATOMS: atom_id res chain seq x y z
N MET A 1 23.24 21.91 -23.51
CA MET A 1 21.93 22.27 -24.13
C MET A 1 21.43 23.57 -23.52
N ARG A 2 20.75 24.44 -24.29
CA ARG A 2 20.26 25.74 -23.79
C ARG A 2 18.79 25.67 -23.37
N CYS A 3 18.38 26.55 -22.45
CA CYS A 3 16.99 26.62 -22.03
C CYS A 3 16.09 27.16 -23.15
N PHE A 4 14.93 26.52 -23.36
CA PHE A 4 14.00 26.92 -24.44
C PHE A 4 13.38 28.30 -24.24
N LYS A 5 13.22 28.77 -22.98
CA LYS A 5 12.75 30.13 -22.67
C LYS A 5 13.89 31.13 -22.58
N HIS A 6 15.02 30.71 -22.05
CA HIS A 6 16.16 31.58 -21.79
C HIS A 6 17.36 31.10 -22.59
N THR A 7 17.47 31.56 -23.84
CA THR A 7 18.53 31.13 -24.78
C THR A 7 19.95 31.49 -24.32
N LYS A 8 20.08 32.36 -23.30
CA LYS A 8 21.36 32.73 -22.67
C LYS A 8 21.73 31.85 -21.47
N LEU A 9 20.83 31.00 -20.99
CA LEU A 9 21.07 30.14 -19.82
C LEU A 9 21.23 28.68 -20.25
N GLU A 10 22.19 28.00 -19.64
CA GLU A 10 22.35 26.56 -19.81
C GLU A 10 21.19 25.80 -19.16
N ALA A 11 20.77 24.72 -19.82
CA ALA A 11 19.73 23.85 -19.30
C ALA A 11 20.34 22.84 -18.31
N VAL A 12 19.71 22.70 -17.16
CA VAL A 12 20.07 21.74 -16.10
C VAL A 12 19.41 20.38 -16.30
N GLY A 13 18.38 20.31 -17.15
CA GLY A 13 17.68 19.07 -17.47
C GLY A 13 16.77 19.22 -18.68
N VAL A 14 16.17 18.10 -19.08
CA VAL A 14 15.14 18.02 -20.14
C VAL A 14 13.78 17.86 -19.47
N CYS A 15 12.79 18.66 -19.87
CA CYS A 15 11.43 18.51 -19.38
C CYS A 15 10.84 17.15 -19.79
N SER A 16 10.48 16.29 -18.82
CA SER A 16 9.94 14.94 -19.08
C SER A 16 8.62 14.93 -19.86
N SER A 17 7.88 16.04 -19.88
CA SER A 17 6.61 16.16 -20.61
C SER A 17 6.79 16.59 -22.08
N CYS A 18 7.68 17.53 -22.37
CA CYS A 18 7.79 18.13 -23.71
C CYS A 18 9.15 17.97 -24.39
N GLY A 19 10.13 17.33 -23.73
CA GLY A 19 11.46 17.09 -24.29
C GLY A 19 12.34 18.34 -24.44
N LYS A 20 11.89 19.52 -23.98
CA LYS A 20 12.64 20.77 -24.11
C LYS A 20 13.61 20.99 -22.95
N GLY A 21 14.78 21.57 -23.22
CA GLY A 21 15.76 21.92 -22.19
C GLY A 21 15.29 23.05 -21.27
N VAL A 22 15.46 22.88 -19.96
CA VAL A 22 15.06 23.85 -18.92
C VAL A 22 16.26 24.27 -18.07
N CYS A 23 16.41 25.57 -17.83
CA CYS A 23 17.37 26.09 -16.84
C CYS A 23 16.82 25.93 -15.43
N SER A 24 17.68 26.12 -14.42
CA SER A 24 17.33 26.04 -12.99
C SER A 24 16.13 26.93 -12.61
N LYS A 25 15.93 28.07 -13.26
CA LYS A 25 14.78 28.97 -13.01
C LYS A 25 13.45 28.47 -13.60
N CYS A 26 13.50 27.63 -14.62
CA CYS A 26 12.34 27.09 -15.33
C CYS A 26 12.02 25.64 -14.97
N ALA A 27 12.95 24.94 -14.35
CA ALA A 27 12.80 23.57 -13.87
C ALA A 27 11.91 23.52 -12.63
N VAL A 28 11.06 22.50 -12.56
CA VAL A 28 10.28 22.12 -11.38
C VAL A 28 10.45 20.62 -11.22
N GLU A 29 10.93 20.19 -10.05
CA GLU A 29 11.06 18.77 -9.73
C GLU A 29 9.77 18.24 -9.12
N LYS A 30 9.27 17.13 -9.65
CA LYS A 30 8.13 16.41 -9.11
C LYS A 30 8.35 14.91 -9.31
N ASP A 31 8.23 14.13 -8.25
CA ASP A 31 8.40 12.66 -8.28
C ASP A 31 9.72 12.22 -8.94
N GLY A 32 10.82 12.92 -8.65
CA GLY A 32 12.15 12.64 -9.19
C GLY A 32 12.36 13.03 -10.66
N ASN A 33 11.36 13.61 -11.32
CA ASN A 33 11.42 14.05 -12.71
C ASN A 33 11.47 15.59 -12.82
N VAL A 34 12.13 16.09 -13.86
CA VAL A 34 12.26 17.52 -14.14
C VAL A 34 11.19 17.95 -15.16
N TYR A 35 10.38 18.96 -14.82
CA TYR A 35 9.35 19.55 -15.68
C TYR A 35 9.59 21.04 -15.92
N CYS A 36 9.05 21.59 -17.01
CA CYS A 36 9.01 23.04 -17.19
C CYS A 36 7.75 23.62 -16.52
N LYS A 37 7.87 24.87 -16.04
CA LYS A 37 6.75 25.61 -15.42
C LYS A 37 5.47 25.64 -16.27
N ASP A 38 5.57 25.67 -17.59
CA ASP A 38 4.38 25.69 -18.47
C ASP A 38 3.67 24.34 -18.55
N CYS A 39 4.42 23.23 -18.54
CA CYS A 39 3.84 21.88 -18.56
C CYS A 39 3.14 21.57 -17.23
N ILE A 40 3.73 22.00 -16.11
CA ILE A 40 3.15 21.75 -14.79
C ILE A 40 1.92 22.63 -14.52
N SER A 41 1.95 23.91 -14.95
CA SER A 41 0.84 24.84 -14.72
C SER A 41 -0.40 24.52 -15.57
N LYS A 42 -0.21 23.89 -16.75
CA LYS A 42 -1.32 23.50 -17.62
C LYS A 42 -2.01 22.21 -17.19
N SER A 43 -1.62 21.62 -16.05
CA SER A 43 -2.05 20.27 -15.62
C SER A 43 -1.97 19.22 -16.74
N LYS A 44 -1.16 19.49 -17.77
CA LYS A 44 -0.72 18.56 -18.80
C LYS A 44 0.59 17.94 -18.32
N ILE A 45 0.58 17.44 -17.09
CA ILE A 45 1.26 16.17 -16.85
C ILE A 45 0.36 15.18 -17.57
N ALA A 46 0.50 15.15 -18.91
CA ALA A 46 -0.25 14.21 -19.72
C ALA A 46 0.10 12.87 -19.12
N GLU A 47 -0.87 12.21 -18.48
CA GLU A 47 -0.81 10.78 -18.24
C GLU A 47 -0.31 10.21 -19.55
N MET A 48 0.93 9.73 -19.55
CA MET A 48 1.55 9.28 -20.78
C MET A 48 0.78 8.02 -21.14
N LYS A 49 -0.22 8.15 -22.02
CA LYS A 49 -1.00 6.99 -22.44
C LYS A 49 -0.16 6.16 -23.39
N CYS A 50 -0.34 4.85 -23.36
CA CYS A 50 0.33 3.98 -24.30
C CYS A 50 -0.04 4.38 -25.72
N TYR A 51 0.98 4.49 -26.59
CA TYR A 51 0.78 4.81 -28.00
C TYR A 51 -0.16 3.82 -28.70
N ASN A 52 -0.08 2.54 -28.33
CA ASN A 52 -0.95 1.49 -28.89
C ASN A 52 -2.28 1.36 -28.14
N HIS A 53 -2.34 1.73 -26.85
CA HIS A 53 -3.53 1.61 -26.01
C HIS A 53 -3.83 2.95 -25.33
N PRO A 54 -4.57 3.87 -25.98
CA PRO A 54 -4.83 5.22 -25.46
C PRO A 54 -5.56 5.27 -24.11
N ARG A 55 -6.21 4.16 -23.71
CA ARG A 55 -6.87 4.04 -22.40
C ARG A 55 -5.95 3.52 -21.30
N SER A 56 -4.80 2.95 -21.64
CA SER A 56 -3.85 2.37 -20.70
C SER A 56 -2.72 3.36 -20.41
N GLU A 57 -2.29 3.41 -19.15
CA GLU A 57 -1.13 4.22 -18.75
C GLU A 57 0.18 3.59 -19.23
N ALA A 58 1.10 4.42 -19.72
CA ALA A 58 2.43 4.01 -20.10
C ALA A 58 3.32 3.93 -18.87
N VAL A 59 4.11 2.86 -18.82
CA VAL A 59 5.09 2.62 -17.75
C VAL A 59 6.49 3.11 -18.12
N GLY A 60 6.71 3.41 -19.40
CA GLY A 60 7.98 3.91 -19.90
C GLY A 60 7.91 4.30 -21.37
N VAL A 61 9.08 4.63 -21.91
CA VAL A 61 9.25 5.07 -23.30
C VAL A 61 10.13 4.06 -24.03
N CYS A 62 9.75 3.67 -25.25
CA CYS A 62 10.55 2.78 -26.08
C CYS A 62 11.90 3.44 -26.42
N SER A 63 13.00 2.75 -26.11
CA SER A 63 14.38 3.23 -26.32
C SER A 63 14.75 3.37 -27.80
N SER A 64 14.03 2.68 -28.69
CA SER A 64 14.26 2.74 -30.14
C SER A 64 13.45 3.87 -30.80
N CYS A 65 12.15 3.99 -30.50
CA CYS A 65 11.27 4.93 -31.22
C CYS A 65 10.78 6.13 -30.39
N GLY A 66 11.10 6.20 -29.09
CA GLY A 66 10.72 7.32 -28.22
C GLY A 66 9.22 7.40 -27.89
N ARG A 67 8.42 6.39 -28.23
CA ARG A 67 6.96 6.37 -27.94
C ARG A 67 6.65 5.79 -26.57
N PRO A 68 5.67 6.35 -25.83
CA PRO A 68 5.23 5.80 -24.54
C PRO A 68 4.50 4.46 -24.73
N ILE A 69 4.78 3.48 -23.87
CA ILE A 69 4.22 2.12 -23.93
C ILE A 69 3.73 1.63 -22.56
N CYS A 70 2.58 0.95 -22.53
CA CYS A 70 2.08 0.27 -21.33
C CYS A 70 2.85 -1.03 -21.05
N VAL A 71 2.60 -1.63 -19.88
CA VAL A 71 3.17 -2.93 -19.47
C VAL A 71 3.02 -3.97 -20.57
N ASP A 72 1.83 -4.11 -21.15
CA ASP A 72 1.54 -5.13 -22.17
C ASP A 72 2.32 -4.94 -23.47
N CYS A 73 2.64 -3.68 -23.79
CA CYS A 73 3.38 -3.31 -25.00
C CYS A 73 4.89 -3.26 -24.78
N SER A 74 5.35 -3.34 -23.53
CA SER A 74 6.75 -3.23 -23.15
C SER A 74 7.46 -4.58 -23.17
N ILE A 75 8.64 -4.60 -23.78
CA ILE A 75 9.58 -5.73 -23.76
C ILE A 75 10.90 -5.19 -23.25
N GLU A 76 11.40 -5.76 -22.17
CA GLU A 76 12.70 -5.41 -21.60
C GLU A 76 13.79 -6.28 -22.24
N LYS A 77 14.80 -5.63 -22.84
CA LYS A 77 16.05 -6.27 -23.32
C LYS A 77 17.22 -5.41 -22.86
N GLU A 78 18.25 -6.02 -22.27
CA GLU A 78 19.45 -5.31 -21.79
C GLU A 78 19.16 -4.10 -20.89
N ARG A 79 18.17 -4.21 -19.98
CA ARG A 79 17.69 -3.12 -19.09
C ARG A 79 17.15 -1.89 -19.82
N LYS A 80 16.74 -2.04 -21.08
CA LYS A 80 16.07 -1.00 -21.87
C LYS A 80 14.68 -1.49 -22.24
N LEU A 81 13.71 -0.58 -22.20
CA LEU A 81 12.33 -0.86 -22.63
C LEU A 81 12.20 -0.64 -24.14
N TYR A 82 11.61 -1.61 -24.83
CA TYR A 82 11.29 -1.55 -26.26
C TYR A 82 9.80 -1.84 -26.48
N CYS A 83 9.20 -1.26 -27.51
CA CYS A 83 7.86 -1.68 -27.95
C CYS A 83 7.96 -2.96 -28.79
N ARG A 84 6.88 -3.75 -28.84
CA ARG A 84 6.83 -5.03 -29.59
C ARG A 84 7.32 -4.92 -31.05
N LEU A 85 6.99 -3.83 -31.73
CA LEU A 85 7.39 -3.58 -33.12
C LEU A 85 8.89 -3.30 -33.27
N CYS A 86 9.48 -2.54 -32.34
CA CYS A 86 10.93 -2.29 -32.36
C CYS A 86 11.71 -3.51 -31.89
N SER A 87 11.18 -4.29 -30.95
CA SER A 87 11.87 -5.46 -30.42
C SER A 87 11.99 -6.62 -31.41
N SER A 88 11.06 -6.73 -32.38
CA SER A 88 11.11 -7.74 -33.44
C SER A 88 12.11 -7.40 -34.54
N GLN A 89 12.47 -6.12 -34.67
CA GLN A 89 13.52 -5.66 -35.60
C GLN A 89 14.91 -5.73 -34.99
N LEU A 90 15.02 -5.91 -33.67
CA LEU A 90 16.30 -6.19 -33.05
C LEU A 90 16.74 -7.59 -33.51
N PRO A 91 17.98 -7.74 -34.00
CA PRO A 91 18.50 -9.04 -34.41
C PRO A 91 18.30 -10.06 -33.28
N ALA A 92 17.78 -11.23 -33.63
CA ALA A 92 17.42 -12.29 -32.68
C ALA A 92 18.64 -12.87 -31.95
N GLU A 93 19.85 -12.58 -32.41
CA GLU A 93 21.09 -13.02 -31.79
C GLU A 93 21.77 -11.87 -31.07
N PHE A 94 21.47 -11.77 -29.78
CA PHE A 94 22.56 -11.88 -28.84
C PHE A 94 22.37 -13.21 -28.14
N GLU A 95 23.05 -14.25 -28.65
CA GLU A 95 23.47 -15.32 -27.74
C GLU A 95 24.03 -14.62 -26.50
N PRO A 96 23.69 -15.05 -25.27
CA PRO A 96 24.45 -14.61 -24.12
C PRO A 96 25.89 -14.85 -24.52
N ARG A 97 26.70 -13.79 -24.61
CA ARG A 97 28.14 -13.96 -24.75
C ARG A 97 28.49 -14.85 -23.55
N GLN A 98 28.64 -16.16 -23.79
CA GLN A 98 29.65 -16.93 -23.09
C GLN A 98 30.85 -15.99 -23.08
N PRO A 99 31.44 -15.69 -21.90
CA PRO A 99 32.61 -14.85 -21.86
C PRO A 99 33.64 -15.50 -22.77
N ALA A 100 33.66 -15.05 -24.04
CA ALA A 100 34.64 -15.45 -25.01
C ALA A 100 35.93 -15.10 -24.32
N ALA A 101 36.78 -16.11 -24.14
CA ALA A 101 38.15 -15.91 -23.71
C ALA A 101 38.67 -14.75 -24.56
N VAL A 102 38.74 -13.57 -23.95
CA VAL A 102 39.19 -12.37 -24.62
C VAL A 102 40.65 -12.68 -24.88
N VAL A 103 40.96 -13.10 -26.11
CA VAL A 103 42.33 -13.03 -26.61
C VAL A 103 42.63 -11.56 -26.58
N ALA A 104 43.30 -11.17 -25.50
CA ALA A 104 43.64 -9.80 -25.20
C ALA A 104 44.32 -9.22 -26.44
N PRO A 105 43.79 -8.12 -27.02
CA PRO A 105 44.60 -7.35 -27.95
C PRO A 105 45.87 -7.00 -27.19
N GLN A 106 47.02 -7.29 -27.79
CA GLN A 106 48.34 -6.85 -27.34
C GLN A 106 48.41 -5.33 -27.52
N VAL A 107 47.58 -4.60 -26.78
CA VAL A 107 47.78 -3.18 -26.54
C VAL A 107 49.04 -3.14 -25.70
N LYS A 108 50.10 -2.48 -26.17
CA LYS A 108 51.22 -2.10 -25.33
C LYS A 108 50.65 -1.23 -24.21
N TYR A 109 50.33 -1.87 -23.08
CA TYR A 109 49.97 -1.19 -21.86
C TYR A 109 51.20 -0.37 -21.47
N ALA A 110 51.09 0.96 -21.59
CA ALA A 110 51.91 1.83 -20.77
C ALA A 110 51.69 1.37 -19.32
N GLU A 111 52.79 1.10 -18.61
CA GLU A 111 52.81 0.57 -17.25
C GLU A 111 51.69 1.20 -16.42
N ALA A 112 50.66 0.40 -16.16
CA ALA A 112 49.52 0.82 -15.39
C ALA A 112 50.02 1.11 -13.97
N ARG A 113 49.91 2.38 -13.54
CA ARG A 113 50.05 2.73 -12.13
C ARG A 113 49.16 1.79 -11.32
N PRO A 114 49.65 1.23 -10.19
CA PRO A 114 48.86 0.35 -9.35
C PRO A 114 47.60 1.11 -8.94
N VAL A 115 46.46 0.71 -9.51
CA VAL A 115 45.16 1.20 -9.07
C VAL A 115 44.98 0.59 -7.69
N ALA A 116 45.08 1.44 -6.67
CA ALA A 116 44.90 1.04 -5.28
C ALA A 116 43.61 0.23 -5.18
N ARG A 117 43.74 -0.97 -4.63
CA ARG A 117 42.62 -1.86 -4.28
C ARG A 117 41.60 -1.03 -3.51
N VAL A 118 40.52 -0.64 -4.17
CA VAL A 118 39.39 -0.01 -3.49
C VAL A 118 38.81 -1.12 -2.63
N GLU A 119 39.18 -1.08 -1.36
CA GLU A 119 38.61 -1.92 -0.31
C GLU A 119 37.10 -1.68 -0.37
N GLU A 120 36.39 -2.65 -0.94
CA GLU A 120 34.95 -2.66 -1.06
C GLU A 120 34.40 -2.77 0.35
N LYS A 121 34.34 -1.62 1.03
CA LYS A 121 33.82 -1.49 2.37
C LYS A 121 32.37 -1.94 2.26
N HIS A 122 32.09 -3.17 2.70
CA HIS A 122 30.74 -3.65 2.94
C HIS A 122 30.08 -2.61 3.86
N ILE A 123 29.39 -1.66 3.26
CA ILE A 123 28.47 -0.78 3.97
C ILE A 123 27.40 -1.77 4.43
N PRO A 124 27.30 -2.09 5.73
CA PRO A 124 26.22 -2.94 6.19
C PRO A 124 24.96 -2.25 5.69
N LEU A 125 24.11 -2.98 4.95
CA LEU A 125 22.81 -2.49 4.50
C LEU A 125 22.07 -2.01 5.74
N SER A 126 22.23 -0.72 6.02
CA SER A 126 21.64 -0.07 7.17
C SER A 126 20.17 -0.11 6.89
N ARG A 127 19.49 -0.98 7.62
CA ARG A 127 18.05 -1.20 7.60
C ARG A 127 17.36 0.18 7.53
N VAL A 128 16.94 0.60 6.33
CA VAL A 128 16.31 1.90 6.13
C VAL A 128 14.92 1.83 6.74
N GLU A 129 14.67 2.63 7.79
CA GLU A 129 13.30 2.84 8.28
C GLU A 129 12.52 3.56 7.18
N LEU A 130 11.63 2.82 6.51
CA LEU A 130 10.72 3.43 5.55
C LEU A 130 9.63 4.15 6.33
N SER A 131 9.66 5.48 6.36
CA SER A 131 8.55 6.29 6.84
C SER A 131 7.37 6.12 5.86
N VAL A 132 6.38 5.32 6.24
CA VAL A 132 5.19 5.08 5.41
C VAL A 132 4.32 6.34 5.41
N LYS A 133 3.86 6.76 4.22
CA LYS A 133 2.95 7.90 4.12
C LYS A 133 1.57 7.52 4.67
N PRO A 134 0.90 8.41 5.44
CA PRO A 134 -0.41 8.13 6.03
C PRO A 134 -1.47 7.67 5.03
N SER A 135 -1.42 8.16 3.79
CA SER A 135 -2.35 7.79 2.72
C SER A 135 -2.26 6.32 2.32
N GLU A 136 -1.07 5.71 2.45
CA GLU A 136 -0.87 4.31 2.06
C GLU A 136 -1.39 3.37 3.15
N THR A 137 -1.21 3.73 4.43
CA THR A 137 -1.71 2.96 5.57
C THR A 137 -3.22 2.77 5.53
N VAL A 138 -4.00 3.81 5.18
CA VAL A 138 -5.48 3.82 5.26
C VAL A 138 -6.12 2.58 4.64
N SER A 139 -5.70 2.19 3.44
CA SER A 139 -6.30 1.03 2.75
C SER A 139 -6.12 -0.30 3.51
N SER A 140 -4.94 -0.55 4.08
CA SER A 140 -4.66 -1.78 4.85
C SER A 140 -5.40 -1.80 6.20
N THR A 141 -5.49 -0.61 6.80
CA THR A 141 -6.20 -0.37 8.05
C THR A 141 -7.70 -0.60 7.88
N LEU A 142 -8.28 -0.10 6.78
CA LEU A 142 -9.69 -0.25 6.46
C LEU A 142 -10.07 -1.72 6.26
N VAL A 143 -9.25 -2.50 5.54
CA VAL A 143 -9.53 -3.93 5.29
C VAL A 143 -9.55 -4.73 6.60
N GLY A 144 -8.56 -4.55 7.47
CA GLY A 144 -8.54 -5.24 8.77
C GLY A 144 -9.65 -4.79 9.71
N GLY A 145 -10.01 -3.50 9.68
CA GLY A 145 -11.13 -2.95 10.43
C GLY A 145 -12.48 -3.49 9.97
N ILE A 146 -12.72 -3.58 8.66
CA ILE A 146 -13.93 -4.19 8.09
C ILE A 146 -14.05 -5.66 8.49
N PHE A 147 -12.97 -6.43 8.32
CA PHE A 147 -12.97 -7.85 8.65
C PHE A 147 -13.30 -8.09 10.13
N SER A 148 -12.60 -7.40 11.04
CA SER A 148 -12.81 -7.56 12.47
C SER A 148 -14.15 -7.00 12.95
N GLY A 149 -14.58 -5.84 12.42
CA GLY A 149 -15.88 -5.25 12.74
C GLY A 149 -17.05 -6.12 12.29
N PHE A 150 -16.95 -6.77 11.13
CA PHE A 150 -17.94 -7.74 10.66
C PHE A 150 -18.02 -8.97 11.58
N MET A 151 -16.88 -9.57 11.92
CA MET A 151 -16.85 -10.76 12.79
C MET A 151 -17.39 -10.46 14.19
N MET A 152 -17.13 -9.27 14.74
CA MET A 152 -17.66 -8.83 16.02
C MET A 152 -19.12 -8.37 15.96
N GLY A 153 -19.60 -7.94 14.79
CA GLY A 153 -21.01 -7.60 14.59
C GLY A 153 -21.95 -8.81 14.65
N LEU A 154 -21.42 -10.03 14.52
CA LEU A 154 -22.21 -11.26 14.54
C LEU A 154 -22.45 -11.71 16.00
N PRO A 155 -23.71 -11.81 16.46
CA PRO A 155 -24.04 -12.04 17.88
C PRO A 155 -23.46 -13.34 18.45
N PHE A 156 -23.33 -14.38 17.63
CA PHE A 156 -22.79 -15.69 18.07
C PHE A 156 -21.25 -15.76 18.09
N ILE A 157 -20.56 -14.83 17.42
CA ILE A 157 -19.10 -14.85 17.26
C ILE A 157 -18.43 -13.76 18.13
N ASN A 158 -19.19 -12.77 18.58
CA ASN A 158 -18.75 -11.62 19.37
C ASN A 158 -18.16 -11.97 20.75
N MET A 159 -18.23 -13.22 21.21
CA MET A 159 -17.66 -13.60 22.51
C MET A 159 -16.13 -13.49 22.57
N LEU A 160 -15.45 -13.43 21.42
CA LEU A 160 -14.00 -13.36 21.34
C LEU A 160 -13.54 -11.92 21.02
N LEU A 161 -13.15 -11.17 22.07
CA LEU A 161 -12.42 -9.90 21.93
C LEU A 161 -11.13 -10.04 21.08
N LEU A 162 -10.67 -11.28 20.88
CA LEU A 162 -9.56 -11.66 20.03
C LEU A 162 -9.70 -11.19 18.58
N TRP A 163 -10.92 -11.07 18.05
CA TRP A 163 -11.13 -10.65 16.65
C TRP A 163 -10.61 -9.23 16.37
N SER A 164 -10.72 -8.32 17.35
CA SER A 164 -10.19 -6.96 17.22
C SER A 164 -8.65 -6.96 17.12
N ALA A 165 -7.99 -7.75 17.98
CA ALA A 165 -6.54 -7.93 17.91
C ALA A 165 -6.11 -8.60 16.59
N LEU A 166 -6.87 -9.60 16.12
CA LEU A 166 -6.61 -10.25 14.83
C LEU A 166 -6.77 -9.28 13.66
N GLY A 167 -7.77 -8.39 13.70
CA GLY A 167 -7.96 -7.32 12.71
C GLY A 167 -6.78 -6.35 12.66
N GLY A 168 -6.29 -5.91 13.82
CA GLY A 168 -5.08 -5.08 13.92
C GLY A 168 -3.84 -5.80 13.39
N ALA A 169 -3.67 -7.07 13.72
CA ALA A 169 -2.57 -7.89 13.23
C ALA A 169 -2.61 -8.08 11.70
N LEU A 170 -3.81 -8.33 11.16
CA LEU A 170 -4.07 -8.46 9.72
C LEU A 170 -3.78 -7.16 8.97
N SER A 171 -4.16 -6.00 9.53
CA SER A 171 -3.83 -4.71 8.92
C SER A 171 -2.32 -4.48 8.78
N VAL A 172 -1.54 -4.77 9.82
CA VAL A 172 -0.07 -4.66 9.76
C VAL A 172 0.53 -5.69 8.79
N TYR A 173 -0.03 -6.89 8.73
CA TYR A 173 0.39 -7.92 7.78
C TYR A 173 0.17 -7.50 6.32
N LEU A 174 -1.00 -6.93 6.01
CA LEU A 174 -1.30 -6.39 4.67
C LEU A 174 -0.39 -5.21 4.31
N LEU A 175 -0.07 -4.36 5.29
CA LEU A 175 0.89 -3.28 5.10
C LEU A 175 2.27 -3.84 4.74
N LYS A 176 2.71 -4.91 5.43
CA LYS A 176 3.98 -5.59 5.13
C LYS A 176 4.02 -6.15 3.72
N LEU A 177 2.97 -6.88 3.30
CA LEU A 177 2.88 -7.40 1.93
C LEU A 177 2.99 -6.32 0.85
N ARG A 178 2.61 -5.07 1.16
CA ARG A 178 2.80 -3.94 0.25
C ARG A 178 4.23 -3.41 0.30
N VAL A 179 4.80 -3.23 1.48
CA VAL A 179 6.18 -2.74 1.65
C VAL A 179 7.17 -3.71 1.01
N ASP A 180 6.97 -5.02 1.15
CA ASP A 180 7.81 -6.06 0.56
C ASP A 180 7.87 -5.96 -0.98
N ARG A 181 6.86 -5.37 -1.63
CA ARG A 181 6.89 -5.09 -3.08
C ARG A 181 7.86 -3.96 -3.47
N TYR A 182 8.24 -3.09 -2.55
CA TYR A 182 9.19 -2.00 -2.75
C TYR A 182 10.61 -2.34 -2.24
N GLY A 183 10.81 -3.53 -1.68
CA GLY A 183 12.08 -4.02 -1.13
C GLY A 183 11.93 -4.59 0.29
N ASN A 184 13.00 -5.14 0.84
CA ASN A 184 13.02 -5.72 2.20
C ASN A 184 12.99 -4.63 3.30
N GLY A 185 11.92 -3.84 3.34
CA GLY A 185 11.66 -2.86 4.39
C GLY A 185 11.04 -3.52 5.62
N TYR A 186 11.30 -2.95 6.80
CA TYR A 186 10.61 -3.33 8.04
C TYR A 186 9.69 -2.20 8.47
N ILE A 187 8.56 -2.56 9.07
CA ILE A 187 7.61 -1.60 9.62
C ILE A 187 8.08 -1.22 11.03
N GLY A 188 8.18 0.08 11.30
CA GLY A 188 8.51 0.59 12.62
C GLY A 188 7.43 0.19 13.65
N ARG A 189 7.83 -0.01 14.91
CA ARG A 189 6.88 -0.38 15.98
C ARG A 189 5.79 0.68 16.17
N ASN A 190 6.14 1.95 16.03
CA ASN A 190 5.19 3.07 16.13
C ASN A 190 4.16 3.02 15.00
N ASP A 191 4.59 2.74 13.77
CA ASP A 191 3.68 2.63 12.62
C ASP A 191 2.77 1.41 12.73
N ALA A 192 3.25 0.31 13.30
CA ALA A 192 2.43 -0.87 13.57
C ALA A 192 1.36 -0.59 14.65
N ILE A 193 1.71 0.13 15.72
CA ILE A 193 0.78 0.55 16.79
C ILE A 193 -0.31 1.45 16.21
N THR A 194 0.07 2.49 15.46
CA THR A 194 -0.90 3.44 14.90
C THR A 194 -1.79 2.77 13.86
N THR A 195 -1.23 1.92 12.98
CA THR A 195 -1.99 1.13 12.01
C THR A 195 -2.98 0.20 12.71
N GLY A 196 -2.55 -0.51 13.75
CA GLY A 196 -3.42 -1.38 14.54
C GLY A 196 -4.53 -0.61 15.26
N ALA A 197 -4.21 0.51 15.88
CA ALA A 197 -5.17 1.35 16.60
C ALA A 197 -6.27 1.90 15.69
N ILE A 198 -5.87 2.47 14.54
CA ILE A 198 -6.82 3.00 13.56
C ILE A 198 -7.70 1.87 12.99
N SER A 199 -7.16 0.67 12.80
CA SER A 199 -7.93 -0.52 12.37
C SER A 199 -9.01 -0.87 13.39
N GLY A 200 -8.66 -0.84 14.68
CA GLY A 200 -9.59 -1.01 15.79
C GLY A 200 -10.73 0.01 15.81
N VAL A 201 -10.45 1.28 15.51
CA VAL A 201 -11.50 2.32 15.40
C VAL A 201 -12.49 1.99 14.27
N PHE A 202 -11.99 1.60 13.09
CA PHE A 202 -12.86 1.17 11.99
C PHE A 202 -13.69 -0.07 12.36
N ALA A 203 -13.07 -1.03 13.06
CA ALA A 203 -13.76 -2.21 13.56
C ALA A 203 -14.92 -1.85 14.50
N ALA A 204 -14.70 -0.92 15.43
CA ALA A 204 -15.73 -0.47 16.37
C ALA A 204 -16.89 0.23 15.66
N LEU A 205 -16.60 1.08 14.66
CA LEU A 205 -17.62 1.74 13.85
C LEU A 205 -18.51 0.71 13.14
N ILE A 206 -17.90 -0.25 12.46
CA ILE A 206 -18.61 -1.27 11.68
C ILE A 206 -19.39 -2.21 12.60
N ALA A 207 -18.79 -2.69 13.68
CA ALA A 207 -19.46 -3.52 14.67
C ALA A 207 -20.67 -2.79 15.29
N THR A 208 -20.54 -1.49 15.57
CA THR A 208 -21.66 -0.68 16.08
C THR A 208 -22.77 -0.55 15.04
N MET A 209 -22.43 -0.31 13.76
CA MET A 209 -23.43 -0.28 12.69
C MET A 209 -24.18 -1.61 12.57
N PHE A 210 -23.48 -2.74 12.58
CA PHE A 210 -24.12 -4.05 12.56
C PHE A 210 -25.01 -4.26 13.78
N ASN A 211 -24.54 -3.92 14.98
CA ASN A 211 -25.34 -4.02 16.20
C ASN A 211 -26.64 -3.19 16.13
N VAL A 212 -26.58 -1.96 15.59
CA VAL A 212 -27.77 -1.11 15.40
C VAL A 212 -28.70 -1.70 14.34
N ILE A 213 -28.15 -2.19 13.23
CA ILE A 213 -28.93 -2.83 12.16
C ILE A 213 -29.62 -4.09 12.69
N TYR A 214 -28.90 -4.94 13.41
CA TYR A 214 -29.46 -6.13 14.06
C TYR A 214 -30.47 -5.77 15.12
N SER A 215 -30.23 -4.76 15.97
CA SER A 215 -31.24 -4.36 16.96
C SER A 215 -32.52 -3.90 16.28
N VAL A 216 -32.45 -3.15 15.18
CA VAL A 216 -33.64 -2.70 14.44
C VAL A 216 -34.35 -3.85 13.72
N LEU A 217 -33.59 -4.73 13.06
CA LEU A 217 -34.15 -5.88 12.31
C LEU A 217 -34.71 -6.96 13.24
N LEU A 218 -34.01 -7.27 14.34
CA LEU A 218 -34.35 -8.33 15.27
C LEU A 218 -35.42 -7.90 16.28
N HIS A 219 -35.69 -6.60 16.46
CA HIS A 219 -36.77 -6.18 17.36
C HIS A 219 -38.13 -6.78 16.96
N GLY A 220 -38.35 -6.97 15.65
CA GLY A 220 -39.53 -7.69 15.13
C GLY A 220 -39.49 -9.20 15.35
N LEU A 221 -38.29 -9.78 15.51
CA LEU A 221 -38.05 -11.20 15.72
C LEU A 221 -37.99 -11.59 17.20
N GLU A 222 -37.83 -10.65 18.14
CA GLU A 222 -37.77 -10.95 19.59
C GLU A 222 -38.99 -11.73 20.10
N MET A 223 -40.19 -11.37 19.61
CA MET A 223 -41.39 -12.14 19.97
C MET A 223 -41.32 -13.60 19.51
N GLN A 224 -40.63 -13.88 18.40
CA GLN A 224 -40.49 -15.21 17.84
C GLN A 224 -39.28 -15.97 18.42
N ALA A 225 -38.19 -15.26 18.74
CA ALA A 225 -36.96 -15.81 19.31
C ALA A 225 -37.18 -16.32 20.74
N ASN A 226 -38.00 -15.63 21.55
CA ASN A 226 -38.39 -16.12 22.87
C ASN A 226 -39.14 -17.45 22.78
N GLY A 227 -40.08 -17.57 21.83
CA GLY A 227 -40.80 -18.81 21.57
C GLY A 227 -39.88 -19.93 21.10
N PHE A 228 -38.88 -19.63 20.27
CA PHE A 228 -37.92 -20.59 19.76
C PHE A 228 -36.91 -21.06 20.82
N LEU A 229 -36.36 -20.17 21.64
CA LEU A 229 -35.43 -20.57 22.70
C LEU A 229 -36.11 -21.45 23.76
N LEU A 230 -37.35 -21.12 24.11
CA LEU A 230 -38.16 -21.96 25.00
C LEU A 230 -38.51 -23.31 24.37
N SER A 231 -38.70 -23.38 23.05
CA SER A 231 -38.99 -24.65 22.36
C SER A 231 -37.78 -25.59 22.27
N ILE A 232 -36.55 -25.06 22.32
CA ILE A 232 -35.31 -25.86 22.43
C ILE A 232 -35.09 -26.36 23.87
N GLY A 233 -35.94 -25.97 24.82
CA GLY A 233 -35.85 -26.40 26.22
C GLY A 233 -34.79 -25.63 27.02
N LEU A 234 -34.30 -24.50 26.51
CA LEU A 234 -33.50 -23.57 27.31
C LEU A 234 -34.44 -22.92 28.32
N GLY A 235 -34.13 -23.11 29.61
CA GLY A 235 -34.90 -22.51 30.69
C GLY A 235 -35.02 -21.00 30.53
N VAL A 236 -36.11 -20.43 31.05
CA VAL A 236 -36.44 -19.00 30.96
C VAL A 236 -35.27 -18.12 31.42
N ASP A 237 -34.53 -18.56 32.43
CA ASP A 237 -33.38 -17.83 32.97
C ASP A 237 -32.21 -17.76 31.98
N ILE A 238 -31.94 -18.85 31.25
CA ILE A 238 -30.84 -18.89 30.27
C ILE A 238 -31.25 -18.08 29.03
N ALA A 239 -32.51 -18.15 28.61
CA ALA A 239 -33.04 -17.33 27.53
C ALA A 239 -32.91 -15.83 27.87
N ASN A 240 -33.35 -15.42 29.07
CA ASN A 240 -33.21 -14.04 29.54
C ASN A 240 -31.76 -13.59 29.66
N PHE A 241 -30.86 -14.46 30.13
CA PHE A 241 -29.43 -14.17 30.22
C PHE A 241 -28.81 -13.98 28.83
N ILE A 242 -29.14 -14.84 27.86
CA ILE A 242 -28.66 -14.72 26.48
C ILE A 242 -29.16 -13.42 25.86
N ILE A 243 -30.41 -13.03 26.10
CA ILE A 243 -31.00 -11.79 25.58
C ILE A 243 -30.35 -10.55 26.22
N GLN A 244 -30.11 -10.58 27.54
CA GLN A 244 -29.36 -9.53 28.23
C GLN A 244 -27.93 -9.39 27.71
N LEU A 245 -27.26 -10.51 27.40
CA LEU A 245 -25.94 -10.51 26.76
C LEU A 245 -25.98 -10.05 25.29
N ALA A 246 -27.09 -10.27 24.59
CA ALA A 246 -27.26 -10.00 23.17
C ALA A 246 -27.74 -8.57 22.82
N PHE A 247 -27.84 -7.67 23.79
CA PHE A 247 -28.00 -6.21 23.60
C PHE A 247 -29.40 -5.62 23.38
N THR A 248 -30.43 -6.09 24.05
CA THR A 248 -31.70 -5.35 24.07
C THR A 248 -32.15 -5.06 25.50
N ASP A 249 -31.54 -4.04 26.10
CA ASP A 249 -32.28 -3.29 27.12
C ASP A 249 -33.22 -2.33 26.36
N PRO A 250 -34.55 -2.56 26.35
CA PRO A 250 -35.51 -1.74 25.58
C PRO A 250 -35.61 -0.29 26.09
N MET A 251 -34.94 0.01 27.21
CA MET A 251 -34.84 1.34 27.82
C MET A 251 -33.50 2.03 27.50
N LEU A 252 -32.82 1.65 26.42
CA LEU A 252 -31.54 2.23 26.03
C LEU A 252 -31.68 3.71 25.67
N SER A 253 -31.48 4.59 26.65
CA SER A 253 -31.36 6.02 26.40
C SER A 253 -30.25 6.29 25.37
N ALA A 254 -30.42 7.33 24.55
CA ALA A 254 -29.40 7.75 23.58
C ALA A 254 -28.02 7.95 24.23
N VAL A 255 -28.00 8.36 25.51
CA VAL A 255 -26.78 8.52 26.32
C VAL A 255 -26.06 7.19 26.50
N PHE A 256 -26.78 6.10 26.78
CA PHE A 256 -26.16 4.79 26.97
C PHE A 256 -25.55 4.26 25.67
N ILE A 257 -26.24 4.45 24.53
CA ILE A 257 -25.68 4.10 23.20
C ILE A 257 -24.38 4.85 22.95
N LEU A 258 -24.35 6.15 23.25
CA LEU A 258 -23.16 6.99 23.08
C LEU A 258 -22.01 6.53 23.99
N VAL A 259 -22.28 6.28 25.27
CA VAL A 259 -21.27 5.81 26.24
C VAL A 259 -20.71 4.46 25.81
N LYS A 260 -21.58 3.51 25.43
CA LYS A 260 -21.18 2.19 24.93
C LYS A 260 -20.33 2.32 23.67
N PHE A 261 -20.72 3.19 22.73
CA PHE A 261 -19.99 3.42 21.50
C PHE A 261 -18.58 3.95 21.77
N ILE A 262 -18.43 4.96 22.64
CA ILE A 262 -17.13 5.52 23.02
C ILE A 262 -16.26 4.46 23.70
N ALA A 263 -16.83 3.69 24.64
CA ALA A 263 -16.11 2.61 25.31
C ALA A 263 -15.66 1.53 24.32
N THR A 264 -16.50 1.19 23.34
CA THR A 264 -16.18 0.21 22.28
C THR A 264 -15.05 0.71 21.39
N ILE A 265 -15.07 1.98 20.99
CA ILE A 265 -13.98 2.61 20.22
C ILE A 265 -12.66 2.52 20.99
N MET A 266 -12.64 2.92 22.27
CA MET A 266 -11.41 2.90 23.06
C MET A 266 -10.87 1.48 23.22
N LEU A 267 -11.74 0.53 23.58
CA LEU A 267 -11.35 -0.86 23.78
C LEU A 267 -10.79 -1.47 22.49
N PHE A 268 -11.45 -1.25 21.35
CA PHE A 268 -11.03 -1.83 20.08
C PHE A 268 -9.76 -1.16 19.54
N ALA A 269 -9.59 0.14 19.77
CA ALA A 269 -8.34 0.83 19.43
C ALA A 269 -7.15 0.25 20.21
N ILE A 270 -7.33 -0.03 21.51
CA ILE A 270 -6.29 -0.65 22.34
C ILE A 270 -5.98 -2.08 21.87
N LEU A 271 -7.01 -2.90 21.67
CA LEU A 271 -6.83 -4.28 21.22
C LEU A 271 -6.23 -4.36 19.82
N GLY A 272 -6.66 -3.50 18.90
CA GLY A 272 -6.09 -3.36 17.57
C GLY A 272 -4.61 -2.96 17.62
N ALA A 273 -4.24 -2.01 18.49
CA ALA A 273 -2.85 -1.63 18.71
C ALA A 273 -2.00 -2.80 19.21
N VAL A 274 -2.49 -3.57 20.18
CA VAL A 274 -1.82 -4.79 20.68
C VAL A 274 -1.62 -5.79 19.55
N GLY A 275 -2.66 -6.03 18.73
CA GLY A 275 -2.58 -6.88 17.55
C GLY A 275 -1.52 -6.42 16.55
N GLY A 276 -1.43 -5.10 16.32
CA GLY A 276 -0.40 -4.51 15.46
C GLY A 276 1.02 -4.74 15.98
N VAL A 277 1.26 -4.58 17.28
CA VAL A 277 2.56 -4.86 17.91
C VAL A 277 2.94 -6.33 17.73
N VAL A 278 2.04 -7.26 18.05
CA VAL A 278 2.28 -8.69 17.94
C VAL A 278 2.64 -9.09 16.50
N SER A 279 1.89 -8.57 15.52
CA SER A 279 2.16 -8.79 14.10
C SER A 279 3.51 -8.23 13.67
N SER A 280 3.90 -7.04 14.17
CA SER A 280 5.21 -6.45 13.85
C SER A 280 6.38 -7.30 14.36
N GLU A 281 6.28 -7.87 15.56
CA GLU A 281 7.33 -8.72 16.13
C GLU A 281 7.40 -10.10 15.45
N LEU A 282 6.24 -10.68 15.09
CA LEU A 282 6.18 -11.89 14.26
C LEU A 282 6.86 -11.66 12.91
N SER A 283 6.71 -10.46 12.35
CA SER A 283 7.25 -10.12 11.05
C SER A 283 8.76 -9.88 11.01
N ARG A 284 9.39 -9.73 12.18
CA ARG A 284 10.85 -9.57 12.32
C ARG A 284 11.61 -10.89 12.33
N LYS A 285 10.92 -11.99 12.64
CA LYS A 285 11.48 -13.34 12.58
C LYS A 285 11.46 -13.85 11.14
#